data_AF-A0A8J3GPN1-F1
#
_entry.id   AF-A0A8J3GPN1-F1
#
_cell.length_a   1.000
_cell.length_b   1.000
_cell.length_c   1.000
_cell.angle_alpha   90.00
_cell.angle_beta   90.00
_cell.angle_gamma   90.00
#
_symmetry.space_group_name_H-M   'P 1'
#
loop_
_entity.id
_entity.type
_entity.pdbx_description
1 polymer ?
#
loop_
_entity_poly.entity_id
_entity_poly.type
_entity_poly.pdbx_seq_one_letter_code
_entity_poly.pdbx_strand_id
1 'polypeptide(L)'
;MTRTTLTVESLAREAGIEVDDALIQLWDAGVDYPSGPKSPIRPHDVARARDSCELPNGRELTRVDYWLQRDGLSREAFTAQLAALGIKLGPNARALPKGAVARLRKKSTQPRPESRKPQKPSPAPLQNFVWRNIGHVRETRALDVDEIESIHFALADDFAGSNDPVSPAGVRDRTLLESAATRPLTSLGGESKYRTVELASAALMHSLVHNHAFYNGNKRTALVSMLTMLDRNGVVITSTQDEIFKWTVRVAQHRVAKRNIVGDRSDIEVAAMAEWICSNSRLLDKGEKVIAWHFLRRRLNAMGCEIIPTGNRGGAQRISRVVSVRDRNFLGVSRMAEKRLSIQVAYDGDGREVSRNDIRSIRRELHLDDEHGVDSAIFYGTDSTPPDQFIAEYRKTLVRLARM
;
A
#
# COMPACT_ATOMS: atom_id res chain seq x y z
N MET A 1 -20.68 20.80 25.76
CA MET A 1 -19.28 20.74 25.28
C MET A 1 -19.14 19.52 24.38
N THR A 2 -18.93 19.74 23.09
CA THR A 2 -18.61 18.67 22.14
C THR A 2 -17.31 17.98 22.55
N ARG A 3 -17.32 16.65 22.62
CA ARG A 3 -16.14 15.84 22.94
C ARG A 3 -15.20 15.94 21.73
N THR A 4 -14.14 16.72 21.81
CA THR A 4 -13.18 16.85 20.72
C THR A 4 -12.59 15.48 20.41
N THR A 5 -12.88 14.96 19.22
CA THR A 5 -12.38 13.65 18.78
C THR A 5 -10.86 13.72 18.67
N LEU A 6 -10.16 12.80 19.32
CA LEU A 6 -8.71 12.69 19.22
C LEU A 6 -8.36 12.27 17.78
N THR A 7 -7.43 12.97 17.14
CA THR A 7 -6.94 12.65 15.79
C THR A 7 -5.50 12.18 15.85
N VAL A 8 -5.03 11.53 14.79
CA VAL A 8 -3.61 11.17 14.63
C VAL A 8 -2.72 12.40 14.74
N GLU A 9 -3.05 13.50 14.05
CA GLU A 9 -2.29 14.75 14.08
C GLU A 9 -2.20 15.36 15.49
N SER A 10 -3.29 15.33 16.26
CA SER A 10 -3.28 15.83 17.64
C SER A 10 -2.56 14.88 18.62
N LEU A 11 -2.54 13.57 18.33
CA LEU A 11 -1.74 12.59 19.07
C LEU A 11 -0.23 12.79 18.79
N ALA A 12 0.16 12.89 17.52
CA ALA A 12 1.54 13.11 17.06
C ALA A 12 2.11 14.42 17.63
N ARG A 13 1.36 15.52 17.51
CA ARG A 13 1.70 16.82 18.10
C ARG A 13 1.83 16.78 19.62
N GLU A 14 1.02 15.98 20.32
CA GLU A 14 1.15 15.83 21.78
C GLU A 14 2.37 14.97 22.16
N ALA A 15 2.70 13.96 21.36
CA ALA A 15 3.86 13.08 21.56
C ALA A 15 5.19 13.72 21.15
N GLY A 16 5.17 14.77 20.32
CA GLY A 16 6.38 15.40 19.77
C GLY A 16 7.06 14.56 18.69
N ILE A 17 6.26 13.81 17.93
CA ILE A 17 6.71 12.94 16.82
C ILE A 17 5.98 13.33 15.53
N GLU A 18 6.53 12.92 14.39
CA GLU A 18 5.88 13.13 13.10
C GLU A 18 4.55 12.36 12.99
N VAL A 19 3.65 12.85 12.13
CA VAL A 19 2.32 12.23 11.93
C VAL A 19 2.44 10.76 11.52
N ASP A 20 3.38 10.45 10.64
CA ASP A 20 3.54 9.11 10.11
C ASP A 20 4.26 8.17 11.11
N ASP A 21 5.01 8.73 12.07
CA ASP A 21 5.55 8.00 13.21
C ASP A 21 4.43 7.54 14.14
N ALA A 22 3.49 8.45 14.45
CA ALA A 22 2.31 8.11 15.22
C ALA A 22 1.45 7.06 14.52
N LEU A 23 1.29 7.12 13.19
CA LEU A 23 0.56 6.10 12.43
C LEU A 23 1.17 4.71 12.55
N ILE A 24 2.49 4.57 12.42
CA ILE A 24 3.14 3.27 12.57
C ILE A 24 3.03 2.75 14.00
N GLN A 25 3.22 3.60 15.01
CA GLN A 25 3.04 3.20 16.42
C GLN A 25 1.60 2.72 16.70
N LEU A 26 0.59 3.39 16.14
CA LEU A 26 -0.81 2.96 16.21
C LEU A 26 -1.03 1.60 15.54
N TRP A 27 -0.49 1.38 14.34
CA TRP A 27 -0.62 0.12 13.62
C TRP A 27 0.10 -1.04 14.32
N ASP A 28 1.30 -0.81 14.87
CA ASP A 28 2.05 -1.79 15.65
C ASP A 28 1.32 -2.16 16.97
N ALA A 29 0.49 -1.24 17.50
CA ALA A 29 -0.42 -1.49 18.62
C ALA A 29 -1.80 -2.05 18.22
N GLY A 30 -2.01 -2.39 16.94
CA GLY A 30 -3.29 -2.92 16.45
C GLY A 30 -4.45 -1.90 16.47
N VAL A 31 -4.14 -0.61 16.36
CA VAL A 31 -5.09 0.48 16.08
C VAL A 31 -4.92 0.86 14.61
N ASP A 32 -5.51 0.08 13.73
CA ASP A 32 -5.01 -0.10 12.36
C ASP A 32 -5.84 0.57 11.26
N TYR A 33 -7.02 1.11 11.60
CA TYR A 33 -7.87 1.91 10.71
C TYR A 33 -7.45 3.38 10.47
N PRO A 34 -6.63 4.06 11.32
CA PRO A 34 -6.15 5.40 11.01
C PRO A 34 -5.23 5.38 9.79
N SER A 35 -5.42 6.34 8.88
CA SER A 35 -4.82 6.33 7.54
C SER A 35 -4.27 7.68 7.08
N GLY A 36 -4.28 8.69 7.96
CA GLY A 36 -3.69 10.02 7.73
C GLY A 36 -3.88 10.95 8.94
N PRO A 37 -3.33 12.18 8.90
CA PRO A 37 -3.33 13.12 10.03
C PRO A 37 -4.71 13.38 10.64
N LYS A 38 -5.71 13.57 9.79
CA LYS A 38 -7.09 13.91 10.21
C LYS A 38 -7.93 12.68 10.59
N SER A 39 -7.37 11.46 10.56
CA SER A 39 -8.11 10.26 10.97
C SER A 39 -8.49 10.32 12.46
N PRO A 40 -9.78 10.13 12.81
CA PRO A 40 -10.22 10.10 14.20
C PRO A 40 -9.87 8.76 14.86
N ILE A 41 -9.45 8.80 16.12
CA ILE A 41 -9.22 7.63 16.97
C ILE A 41 -10.51 7.31 17.72
N ARG A 42 -10.98 6.06 17.62
CA ARG A 42 -12.24 5.60 18.23
C ARG A 42 -12.13 5.66 19.76
N PRO A 43 -13.21 5.99 20.50
CA PRO A 43 -13.15 6.15 21.95
C PRO A 43 -12.59 4.95 22.74
N HIS A 44 -12.76 3.73 22.25
CA HIS A 44 -12.21 2.52 22.89
C HIS A 44 -10.69 2.35 22.70
N ASP A 45 -10.13 2.85 21.59
CA ASP A 45 -8.70 2.75 21.30
C ASP A 45 -7.87 3.89 21.90
N VAL A 46 -8.50 4.99 22.34
CA VAL A 46 -7.80 6.18 22.86
C VAL A 46 -6.78 5.84 23.96
N ALA A 47 -7.04 4.84 24.81
CA ALA A 47 -6.06 4.42 25.81
C ALA A 47 -4.83 3.77 25.16
N ARG A 48 -5.03 2.81 24.25
CA ARG A 48 -3.98 2.07 23.54
C ARG A 48 -3.17 2.96 22.60
N ALA A 49 -3.85 3.88 21.91
CA ALA A 49 -3.24 4.88 21.05
C ALA A 49 -2.25 5.79 21.79
N ARG A 50 -2.62 6.24 23.00
CA ARG A 50 -1.75 7.08 23.82
C ARG A 50 -0.56 6.29 24.35
N ASP A 51 -0.82 5.08 24.85
CA ASP A 51 0.23 4.16 25.30
C ASP A 51 1.26 3.87 24.19
N SER A 52 0.80 3.60 22.96
CA SER A 52 1.69 3.35 21.80
C SER A 52 2.59 4.52 21.43
N CYS A 53 2.17 5.76 21.74
CA CYS A 53 2.94 6.98 21.50
C CYS A 53 3.66 7.49 22.75
N GLU A 54 3.87 6.64 23.76
CA GLU A 54 4.52 6.97 25.04
C GLU A 54 3.88 8.19 25.75
N LEU A 55 2.58 8.40 25.50
CA LEU A 55 1.76 9.46 26.09
C LEU A 55 0.98 8.94 27.29
N PRO A 56 0.87 9.74 28.37
CA PRO A 56 0.14 9.32 29.56
C PRO A 56 -1.34 9.05 29.22
N ASN A 57 -1.85 7.96 29.77
CA ASN A 57 -3.26 7.62 29.68
C ASN A 57 -4.10 8.49 30.64
N GLY A 58 -5.42 8.40 30.52
CA GLY A 58 -6.35 9.24 31.29
C GLY A 58 -6.27 9.08 32.82
N ARG A 59 -5.72 7.97 33.33
CA ARG A 59 -5.51 7.72 34.77
C ARG A 59 -4.16 8.25 35.26
N GLU A 60 -3.16 8.33 34.40
CA GLU A 60 -1.85 8.91 34.74
C GLU A 60 -1.91 10.42 34.76
N LEU A 61 -2.59 11.02 33.79
CA LEU A 61 -2.82 12.47 33.73
C LEU A 61 -3.55 13.01 34.97
N THR A 62 -4.33 12.21 35.69
CA THR A 62 -4.96 12.65 36.94
C THR A 62 -4.05 12.55 38.15
N ARG A 63 -2.89 11.87 38.10
CA ARG A 63 -1.98 11.76 39.26
C ARG A 63 -1.15 13.02 39.42
N VAL A 64 -1.03 13.52 40.64
CA VAL A 64 -0.17 14.69 40.96
C VAL A 64 1.29 14.37 40.70
N ASP A 65 1.74 13.17 41.09
CA ASP A 65 3.13 12.71 40.95
C ASP A 65 3.65 12.80 39.50
N TYR A 66 2.78 12.52 38.51
CA TYR A 66 3.10 12.61 37.09
C TYR A 66 3.51 14.03 36.69
N TRP A 67 2.78 15.06 37.12
CA TRP A 67 3.08 16.45 36.77
C TRP A 67 4.30 16.98 37.51
N LEU A 68 4.51 16.57 38.78
CA LEU A 68 5.72 16.90 39.53
C LEU A 68 6.98 16.35 38.81
N GLN A 69 6.94 15.10 38.37
CA GLN A 69 8.03 14.48 37.62
C GLN A 69 8.21 15.08 36.22
N ARG A 70 7.11 15.38 35.51
CA ARG A 70 7.15 15.94 34.14
C ARG A 70 7.74 17.34 34.10
N ASP A 71 7.34 18.20 35.05
CA ASP A 71 7.70 19.63 35.05
C ASP A 71 8.95 19.91 35.92
N GLY A 72 9.50 18.88 36.59
CA GLY A 72 10.65 19.01 37.50
C GLY A 72 10.36 19.85 38.76
N LEU A 73 9.07 19.97 39.14
CA LEU A 73 8.63 20.92 40.17
C LEU A 73 8.53 20.29 41.55
N SER A 74 8.86 21.10 42.57
CA SER A 74 8.47 20.79 43.95
C SER A 74 6.94 20.84 44.09
N ARG A 75 6.43 20.12 45.10
CA ARG A 75 4.97 20.07 45.36
C ARG A 75 4.38 21.44 45.70
N GLU A 76 5.17 22.31 46.31
CA GLU A 76 4.83 23.71 46.60
C GLU A 76 4.74 24.54 45.31
N ALA A 77 5.76 24.48 44.46
CA ALA A 77 5.79 25.20 43.18
C ALA A 77 4.63 24.78 42.25
N PHE A 78 4.34 23.47 42.17
CA PHE A 78 3.19 22.96 41.41
C PHE A 78 1.85 23.38 42.02
N THR A 79 1.74 23.44 43.35
CA THR A 79 0.52 23.93 44.02
C THR A 79 0.30 25.42 43.75
N ALA A 80 1.36 26.24 43.75
CA ALA A 80 1.29 27.64 43.35
C ALA A 80 0.89 27.81 41.87
N GLN A 81 1.44 26.99 40.97
CA GLN A 81 1.08 26.95 39.55
C GLN A 81 -0.40 26.57 39.33
N LEU A 82 -0.94 25.63 40.12
CA LEU A 82 -2.36 25.27 40.12
C LEU A 82 -3.25 26.37 40.70
N ALA A 83 -2.83 27.04 41.77
CA ALA A 83 -3.54 28.17 42.36
C ALA A 83 -3.67 29.32 41.35
N ALA A 84 -2.61 29.62 40.58
CA ALA A 84 -2.62 30.58 39.47
C ALA A 84 -3.56 30.18 38.30
N LEU A 85 -3.99 28.91 38.23
CA LEU A 85 -5.02 28.41 37.29
C LEU A 85 -6.42 28.29 37.93
N GLY A 86 -6.60 28.84 39.14
CA GLY A 86 -7.84 28.75 39.90
C GLY A 86 -8.21 27.31 40.31
N ILE A 87 -7.20 26.47 40.56
CA ILE A 87 -7.36 25.06 40.98
C ILE A 87 -6.82 24.93 42.41
N LYS A 88 -7.71 24.61 43.35
CA LYS A 88 -7.30 24.27 44.72
C LYS A 88 -6.88 22.80 44.76
N LEU A 89 -5.65 22.52 45.19
CA LEU A 89 -5.15 21.17 45.46
C LEU A 89 -4.92 21.02 46.98
N GLY A 90 -5.43 19.95 47.58
CA GLY A 90 -5.18 19.66 49.00
C GLY A 90 -3.72 19.23 49.22
N PRO A 91 -3.12 19.53 50.40
CA PRO A 91 -1.69 19.33 50.63
C PRO A 91 -1.23 17.90 50.33
N ASN A 92 -2.03 16.88 50.68
CA ASN A 92 -1.73 15.46 50.45
C ASN A 92 -2.51 14.81 49.30
N ALA A 93 -3.18 15.60 48.43
CA ALA A 93 -3.95 15.06 47.32
C ALA A 93 -3.06 14.31 46.31
N ARG A 94 -3.33 13.01 46.08
CA ARG A 94 -2.62 12.19 45.07
C ARG A 94 -3.20 12.33 43.67
N ALA A 95 -4.43 12.82 43.55
CA ALA A 95 -5.13 13.03 42.29
C ALA A 95 -5.61 14.47 42.11
N LEU A 96 -5.61 14.94 40.86
CA LEU A 96 -6.07 16.25 40.44
C LEU A 96 -7.60 16.35 40.41
N PRO A 97 -8.19 17.51 40.77
CA PRO A 97 -9.64 17.73 40.67
C PRO A 97 -10.19 17.58 39.25
N LYS A 98 -11.49 17.26 39.14
CA LYS A 98 -12.20 17.15 37.85
C LYS A 98 -12.05 18.44 37.04
N GLY A 99 -11.51 18.33 35.82
CA GLY A 99 -11.26 19.46 34.92
C GLY A 99 -9.89 20.15 35.07
N ALA A 100 -9.10 19.86 36.10
CA ALA A 100 -7.76 20.45 36.30
C ALA A 100 -6.80 20.10 35.16
N VAL A 101 -6.80 18.84 34.70
CA VAL A 101 -5.99 18.35 33.56
C VAL A 101 -6.21 19.17 32.29
N ALA A 102 -7.46 19.57 32.01
CA ALA A 102 -7.79 20.35 30.82
C ALA A 102 -7.26 21.79 30.90
N ARG A 103 -7.18 22.37 32.11
CA ARG A 103 -6.60 23.70 32.34
C ARG A 103 -5.08 23.68 32.29
N LEU A 104 -4.44 22.67 32.89
CA LEU A 104 -2.98 22.45 32.81
C LEU A 104 -2.52 22.31 31.35
N ARG A 105 -3.22 21.49 30.57
CA ARG A 105 -2.93 21.32 29.13
C ARG A 105 -2.98 22.62 28.33
N LYS A 106 -3.93 23.52 28.62
CA LYS A 106 -4.00 24.83 27.95
C LYS A 106 -2.81 25.76 28.20
N LYS A 107 -2.04 25.53 29.28
CA LYS A 107 -0.82 26.31 29.61
C LYS A 107 0.47 25.64 29.11
N SER A 108 0.41 24.37 28.71
CA SER A 108 1.59 23.53 28.45
C SER A 108 2.03 23.60 26.98
N THR A 109 2.80 24.61 26.61
CA THR A 109 3.43 24.76 25.27
C THR A 109 4.89 24.31 25.19
N GLN A 110 5.50 23.85 26.28
CA GLN A 110 6.91 23.43 26.27
C GLN A 110 7.10 21.99 25.76
N PRO A 111 8.19 21.71 25.00
CA PRO A 111 8.62 20.35 24.67
C PRO A 111 8.97 19.55 25.93
N ARG A 112 8.83 18.24 25.84
CA ARG A 112 9.10 17.29 26.94
C ARG A 112 10.61 17.18 27.18
N PRO A 113 11.10 17.11 28.43
CA PRO A 113 12.40 16.50 28.72
C PRO A 113 12.36 15.02 28.28
N GLU A 114 13.48 14.44 27.88
CA GLU A 114 13.54 13.02 27.46
C GLU A 114 13.06 12.08 28.58
N SER A 115 11.79 11.68 28.53
CA SER A 115 11.24 10.81 29.55
C SER A 115 11.78 9.39 29.38
N ARG A 116 12.40 8.90 30.46
CA ARG A 116 12.96 7.56 30.62
C ARG A 116 12.11 6.50 29.89
N LYS A 117 12.58 6.06 28.72
CA LYS A 117 11.94 5.02 27.91
C LYS A 117 11.65 3.82 28.81
N PRO A 118 10.43 3.23 28.79
CA PRO A 118 10.20 1.98 29.49
C PRO A 118 11.23 0.96 29.00
N GLN A 119 11.82 0.20 29.92
CA GLN A 119 12.75 -0.88 29.56
C GLN A 119 11.97 -1.91 28.74
N LYS A 120 12.09 -1.80 27.40
CA LYS A 120 11.67 -2.84 26.48
C LYS A 120 12.39 -4.14 26.89
N PRO A 121 11.75 -5.31 26.72
CA PRO A 121 12.40 -6.59 26.99
C PRO A 121 13.76 -6.62 26.29
N SER A 122 14.78 -7.21 26.95
CA SER A 122 16.16 -7.24 26.45
C SER A 122 16.17 -7.49 24.94
N PRO A 123 16.81 -6.60 24.16
CA PRO A 123 16.73 -6.69 22.71
C PRO A 123 17.21 -8.07 22.26
N ALA A 124 16.49 -8.66 21.31
CA ALA A 124 16.88 -9.92 20.70
C ALA A 124 18.35 -9.82 20.24
N PRO A 125 19.15 -10.89 20.40
CA PRO A 125 20.58 -10.85 20.10
C PRO A 125 20.80 -10.37 18.66
N LEU A 126 21.85 -9.56 18.50
CA LEU A 126 22.25 -9.03 17.20
C LEU A 126 22.66 -10.18 16.28
N GLN A 127 22.21 -10.13 15.04
CA GLN A 127 22.49 -11.12 14.01
C GLN A 127 23.11 -10.42 12.81
N ASN A 128 24.22 -10.96 12.30
CA ASN A 128 24.81 -10.46 11.07
C ASN A 128 23.89 -10.81 9.89
N PHE A 129 23.70 -9.85 9.00
CA PHE A 129 22.94 -10.04 7.78
C PHE A 129 23.62 -11.06 6.84
N VAL A 130 22.82 -11.90 6.20
CA VAL A 130 23.26 -12.91 5.23
C VAL A 130 22.37 -12.79 4.01
N TRP A 131 22.96 -12.49 2.85
CA TRP A 131 22.22 -12.43 1.58
C TRP A 131 21.68 -13.83 1.21
N ARG A 132 20.42 -13.89 0.78
CA ARG A 132 19.72 -15.12 0.40
C ARG A 132 18.86 -14.87 -0.84
N ASN A 133 18.69 -15.89 -1.67
CA ASN A 133 17.70 -15.86 -2.73
C ASN A 133 16.31 -16.01 -2.09
N ILE A 134 15.47 -14.98 -2.21
CA ILE A 134 14.14 -14.90 -1.58
C ILE A 134 13.10 -14.82 -2.70
N GLY A 135 12.18 -15.80 -2.76
CA GLY A 135 11.21 -15.89 -3.85
C GLY A 135 11.66 -16.77 -5.02
N HIS A 136 11.10 -16.52 -6.19
CA HIS A 136 11.21 -17.44 -7.34
C HIS A 136 12.40 -17.09 -8.23
N VAL A 137 13.41 -17.97 -8.27
CA VAL A 137 14.58 -17.80 -9.14
C VAL A 137 14.16 -17.91 -10.60
N ARG A 138 14.36 -16.82 -11.36
CA ARG A 138 14.17 -16.75 -12.82
C ARG A 138 14.86 -15.50 -13.37
N GLU A 139 15.12 -15.51 -14.68
CA GLU A 139 15.49 -14.29 -15.39
C GLU A 139 14.36 -13.26 -15.25
N THR A 140 14.72 -12.05 -14.81
CA THR A 140 13.74 -10.99 -14.51
C THR A 140 13.70 -9.97 -15.64
N ARG A 141 12.52 -9.78 -16.21
CA ARG A 141 12.20 -8.71 -17.16
C ARG A 141 12.02 -7.41 -16.38
N ALA A 142 13.07 -6.61 -16.27
CA ALA A 142 13.00 -5.30 -15.61
C ALA A 142 12.07 -4.32 -16.35
N LEU A 143 11.76 -3.20 -15.69
CA LEU A 143 11.29 -2.00 -16.36
C LEU A 143 12.49 -1.16 -16.79
N ASP A 144 12.42 -0.52 -17.94
CA ASP A 144 13.39 0.52 -18.31
C ASP A 144 13.03 1.91 -17.74
N VAL A 145 13.90 2.88 -17.99
CA VAL A 145 13.79 4.25 -17.49
C VAL A 145 12.55 4.97 -18.04
N ASP A 146 12.27 4.78 -19.33
CA ASP A 146 11.21 5.50 -20.04
C ASP A 146 9.84 4.87 -19.72
N GLU A 147 9.79 3.57 -19.41
CA GLU A 147 8.63 2.89 -18.85
C GLU A 147 8.28 3.41 -17.45
N ILE A 148 9.27 3.60 -16.56
CA ILE A 148 9.05 4.15 -15.22
C ILE A 148 8.61 5.62 -15.30
N GLU A 149 9.20 6.40 -16.22
CA GLU A 149 8.77 7.78 -16.50
C GLU A 149 7.34 7.83 -17.07
N SER A 150 6.98 6.90 -17.95
CA SER A 150 5.61 6.76 -18.48
C SER A 150 4.60 6.46 -17.37
N ILE A 151 4.93 5.55 -16.44
CA ILE A 151 4.11 5.29 -15.23
C ILE A 151 3.95 6.56 -14.38
N HIS A 152 5.01 7.37 -14.25
CA HIS A 152 4.94 8.63 -13.52
C HIS A 152 3.99 9.65 -14.18
N PHE A 153 4.06 9.82 -15.51
CA PHE A 153 3.17 10.74 -16.22
C PHE A 153 1.72 10.25 -16.27
N ALA A 154 1.47 8.95 -16.41
CA ALA A 154 0.12 8.37 -16.28
C ALA A 154 -0.49 8.64 -14.90
N LEU A 155 0.30 8.49 -13.82
CA LEU A 155 -0.09 8.88 -12.47
C LEU A 155 -0.33 10.39 -12.32
N ALA A 156 0.37 11.23 -13.07
CA ALA A 156 0.18 12.68 -13.02
C ALA A 156 -1.12 13.13 -13.70
N ASP A 157 -1.42 12.58 -14.88
CA ASP A 157 -2.65 12.84 -15.62
C ASP A 157 -3.89 12.37 -14.82
N ASP A 158 -3.87 11.13 -14.35
CA ASP A 158 -4.97 10.53 -13.59
C ASP A 158 -5.28 11.26 -12.27
N PHE A 159 -4.28 11.89 -11.66
CA PHE A 159 -4.42 12.65 -10.41
C PHE A 159 -4.57 14.17 -10.61
N ALA A 160 -4.51 14.68 -11.84
CA ALA A 160 -4.49 16.12 -12.13
C ALA A 160 -5.71 16.87 -11.56
N GLY A 161 -6.90 16.27 -11.63
CA GLY A 161 -8.14 16.81 -11.07
C GLY A 161 -8.44 16.43 -9.62
N SER A 162 -7.50 15.78 -8.92
CA SER A 162 -7.69 15.33 -7.54
C SER A 162 -7.31 16.42 -6.51
N ASN A 163 -7.71 16.23 -5.25
CA ASN A 163 -7.29 17.10 -4.14
C ASN A 163 -5.77 17.00 -3.83
N ASP A 164 -5.09 15.95 -4.32
CA ASP A 164 -3.72 15.61 -3.96
C ASP A 164 -2.91 15.23 -5.23
N PRO A 165 -2.75 16.16 -6.21
CA PRO A 165 -2.16 15.86 -7.51
C PRO A 165 -0.68 15.45 -7.43
N VAL A 166 -0.14 14.88 -8.51
CA VAL A 166 1.32 14.75 -8.68
C VAL A 166 1.81 16.07 -9.27
N SER A 167 2.13 17.04 -8.41
CA SER A 167 2.58 18.37 -8.85
C SER A 167 3.73 18.90 -7.98
N PRO A 168 4.83 19.41 -8.56
CA PRO A 168 5.16 19.34 -9.99
C PRO A 168 5.39 17.88 -10.42
N ALA A 169 4.95 17.55 -11.63
CA ALA A 169 5.25 16.27 -12.28
C ALA A 169 6.59 16.34 -13.02
N GLY A 170 7.16 15.18 -13.32
CA GLY A 170 8.37 15.01 -14.11
C GLY A 170 9.61 14.65 -13.30
N VAL A 171 10.65 14.25 -14.03
CA VAL A 171 11.94 13.84 -13.50
C VAL A 171 12.68 15.04 -12.93
N ARG A 172 13.08 14.94 -11.66
CA ARG A 172 13.95 15.89 -10.96
C ARG A 172 15.41 15.64 -11.27
N ASP A 173 15.80 14.36 -11.35
CA ASP A 173 17.16 13.91 -11.61
C ASP A 173 17.10 12.59 -12.41
N ARG A 174 17.58 12.63 -13.66
CA ARG A 174 17.55 11.48 -14.57
C ARG A 174 18.60 10.42 -14.18
N THR A 175 19.76 10.82 -13.64
CA THR A 175 20.78 9.86 -13.19
C THR A 175 20.30 9.07 -11.97
N LEU A 176 19.51 9.69 -11.09
CA LEU A 176 18.86 8.98 -9.97
C LEU A 176 17.72 8.05 -10.42
N LEU A 177 17.05 8.36 -11.53
CA LEU A 177 16.07 7.47 -12.17
C LEU A 177 16.74 6.28 -12.86
N GLU A 178 17.78 6.54 -13.67
CA GLU A 178 18.63 5.52 -14.31
C GLU A 178 19.21 4.57 -13.27
N SER A 179 19.79 5.09 -12.18
CA SER A 179 20.29 4.29 -11.07
C SER A 179 19.21 3.40 -10.43
N ALA A 180 17.97 3.89 -10.32
CA ALA A 180 16.86 3.10 -9.79
C ALA A 180 16.41 1.99 -10.75
N ALA A 181 16.34 2.29 -12.04
CA ALA A 181 15.96 1.36 -13.11
C ALA A 181 17.01 0.26 -13.35
N THR A 182 18.31 0.58 -13.22
CA THR A 182 19.39 -0.39 -13.43
C THR A 182 19.70 -1.22 -12.18
N ARG A 183 19.36 -0.77 -10.96
CA ARG A 183 19.66 -1.52 -9.73
C ARG A 183 19.16 -2.97 -9.76
N PRO A 184 17.94 -3.32 -10.22
CA PRO A 184 17.49 -4.71 -10.33
C PRO A 184 18.40 -5.62 -11.19
N LEU A 185 19.18 -5.04 -12.11
CA LEU A 185 20.11 -5.74 -13.00
C LEU A 185 21.54 -5.86 -12.42
N THR A 186 21.77 -5.35 -11.19
CA THR A 186 23.09 -5.40 -10.52
C THR A 186 23.60 -6.83 -10.43
N SER A 187 24.85 -7.04 -10.87
CA SER A 187 25.52 -8.34 -10.84
C SER A 187 26.87 -8.22 -10.13
N LEU A 188 27.28 -9.30 -9.44
CA LEU A 188 28.54 -9.42 -8.71
C LEU A 188 29.24 -10.70 -9.16
N GLY A 189 30.50 -10.60 -9.62
CA GLY A 189 31.25 -11.77 -10.10
C GLY A 189 30.65 -12.45 -11.34
N GLY A 190 29.83 -11.72 -12.12
CA GLY A 190 29.11 -12.26 -13.28
C GLY A 190 27.75 -12.89 -12.96
N GLU A 191 27.36 -12.99 -11.68
CA GLU A 191 26.05 -13.50 -11.26
C GLU A 191 25.15 -12.36 -10.78
N SER A 192 23.85 -12.41 -11.09
CA SER A 192 22.89 -11.41 -10.60
C SER A 192 22.83 -11.39 -9.07
N LYS A 193 22.86 -10.19 -8.48
CA LYS A 193 22.61 -9.97 -7.05
C LYS A 193 21.15 -10.26 -6.70
N TYR A 194 20.24 -9.88 -7.59
CA TYR A 194 18.80 -9.98 -7.42
C TYR A 194 18.26 -11.14 -8.30
N ARG A 195 18.52 -12.39 -7.87
CA ARG A 195 18.23 -13.61 -8.68
C ARG A 195 16.75 -13.99 -8.79
N THR A 196 15.87 -13.26 -8.11
CA THR A 196 14.43 -13.53 -8.05
C THR A 196 13.68 -12.26 -8.41
N VAL A 197 12.46 -12.43 -8.93
CA VAL A 197 11.59 -11.29 -9.28
C VAL A 197 11.30 -10.44 -8.05
N GLU A 198 11.09 -11.07 -6.90
CA GLU A 198 10.75 -10.42 -5.65
C GLU A 198 11.92 -9.56 -5.13
N LEU A 199 13.15 -10.05 -5.24
CA LEU A 199 14.36 -9.27 -4.93
C LEU A 199 14.56 -8.10 -5.90
N ALA A 200 14.34 -8.34 -7.20
CA ALA A 200 14.52 -7.34 -8.24
C ALA A 200 13.47 -6.21 -8.15
N SER A 201 12.19 -6.56 -7.97
CA SER A 201 11.09 -5.60 -7.75
C SER A 201 11.24 -4.85 -6.42
N ALA A 202 11.70 -5.52 -5.35
CA ALA A 202 12.02 -4.85 -4.09
C ALA A 202 13.16 -3.82 -4.25
N ALA A 203 14.22 -4.16 -5.00
CA ALA A 203 15.32 -3.26 -5.29
C ALA A 203 14.88 -2.04 -6.13
N LEU A 204 14.00 -2.23 -7.12
CA LEU A 204 13.39 -1.15 -7.89
C LEU A 204 12.59 -0.21 -6.97
N MET A 205 11.65 -0.76 -6.21
CA MET A 205 10.78 0.03 -5.33
C MET A 205 11.59 0.83 -4.29
N HIS A 206 12.55 0.18 -3.60
CA HIS A 206 13.41 0.83 -2.62
C HIS A 206 14.13 2.04 -3.22
N SER A 207 14.69 1.88 -4.43
CA SER A 207 15.40 2.95 -5.11
C SER A 207 14.47 4.10 -5.52
N LEU A 208 13.30 3.80 -6.09
CA LEU A 208 12.35 4.84 -6.49
C LEU A 208 11.74 5.60 -5.30
N VAL A 209 11.57 4.94 -4.15
CA VAL A 209 11.12 5.59 -2.91
C VAL A 209 12.19 6.53 -2.34
N HIS A 210 13.46 6.10 -2.30
CA HIS A 210 14.52 6.79 -1.53
C HIS A 210 15.49 7.64 -2.37
N ASN A 211 15.65 7.40 -3.67
CA ASN A 211 16.46 8.25 -4.54
C ASN A 211 15.79 9.61 -4.85
N HIS A 212 14.46 9.70 -4.70
CA HIS A 212 13.68 10.90 -5.03
C HIS A 212 13.95 11.41 -6.46
N ALA A 213 13.88 10.52 -7.45
CA ALA A 213 14.17 10.82 -8.85
C ALA A 213 13.15 11.78 -9.51
N PHE A 214 11.94 11.88 -8.97
CA PHE A 214 10.86 12.77 -9.44
C PHE A 214 10.63 13.95 -8.48
N TYR A 215 10.08 15.05 -8.99
CA TYR A 215 9.76 16.24 -8.16
C TYR A 215 8.71 15.95 -7.07
N ASN A 216 7.66 15.22 -7.44
CA ASN A 216 6.63 14.70 -6.54
C ASN A 216 6.31 13.25 -6.95
N GLY A 217 5.40 12.56 -6.28
CA GLY A 217 4.87 11.27 -6.73
C GLY A 217 5.76 10.05 -6.48
N ASN A 218 7.03 10.22 -6.07
CA ASN A 218 8.00 9.11 -5.87
C ASN A 218 7.41 7.85 -5.22
N LYS A 219 6.69 7.98 -4.09
CA LYS A 219 6.03 6.84 -3.39
C LYS A 219 4.92 6.16 -4.22
N ARG A 220 4.16 6.94 -5.00
CA ARG A 220 3.10 6.46 -5.91
C ARG A 220 3.72 5.75 -7.12
N THR A 221 4.69 6.39 -7.78
CA THR A 221 5.42 5.82 -8.92
C THR A 221 6.14 4.52 -8.53
N ALA A 222 6.87 4.50 -7.40
CA ALA A 222 7.57 3.32 -6.94
C ALA A 222 6.66 2.11 -6.71
N LEU A 223 5.47 2.33 -6.12
CA LEU A 223 4.49 1.26 -5.89
C LEU A 223 3.95 0.70 -7.22
N VAL A 224 3.53 1.58 -8.15
CA VAL A 224 3.01 1.12 -9.46
C VAL A 224 4.11 0.44 -10.27
N SER A 225 5.32 0.99 -10.33
CA SER A 225 6.47 0.35 -11.00
C SER A 225 6.77 -1.04 -10.43
N MET A 226 6.72 -1.22 -9.11
CA MET A 226 6.88 -2.54 -8.49
C MET A 226 5.75 -3.50 -8.90
N LEU A 227 4.48 -3.06 -8.86
CA LEU A 227 3.33 -3.88 -9.26
C LEU A 227 3.42 -4.30 -10.74
N THR A 228 3.71 -3.36 -11.64
CA THR A 228 3.90 -3.63 -13.08
C THR A 228 5.10 -4.56 -13.33
N MET A 229 6.19 -4.43 -12.57
CA MET A 229 7.35 -5.32 -12.68
C MET A 229 7.04 -6.74 -12.19
N LEU A 230 6.25 -6.90 -11.12
CA LEU A 230 5.80 -8.23 -10.65
C LEU A 230 4.89 -8.90 -11.68
N ASP A 231 3.87 -8.18 -12.18
CA ASP A 231 2.91 -8.67 -13.17
C ASP A 231 3.60 -9.13 -14.47
N ARG A 232 4.48 -8.29 -15.02
CA ARG A 232 5.34 -8.59 -16.19
C ARG A 232 6.11 -9.90 -16.06
N ASN A 233 6.45 -10.29 -14.83
CA ASN A 233 7.28 -11.46 -14.53
C ASN A 233 6.50 -12.66 -13.99
N GLY A 234 5.17 -12.63 -14.05
CA GLY A 234 4.36 -13.76 -13.62
C GLY A 234 4.06 -13.79 -12.12
N VAL A 235 3.98 -12.65 -11.43
CA VAL A 235 3.78 -12.55 -9.98
C VAL A 235 2.70 -11.51 -9.65
N VAL A 236 1.71 -11.85 -8.82
CA VAL A 236 0.65 -10.92 -8.38
C VAL A 236 0.55 -10.88 -6.87
N ILE A 237 0.43 -9.67 -6.31
CA ILE A 237 0.22 -9.41 -4.89
C ILE A 237 -1.20 -9.85 -4.49
N THR A 238 -1.32 -10.60 -3.39
CA THR A 238 -2.61 -11.06 -2.83
C THR A 238 -3.05 -10.29 -1.59
N SER A 239 -2.24 -9.34 -1.11
CA SER A 239 -2.60 -8.45 0.01
C SER A 239 -3.71 -7.48 -0.35
N THR A 240 -4.45 -7.04 0.67
CA THR A 240 -5.40 -5.94 0.53
C THR A 240 -4.69 -4.60 0.27
N GLN A 241 -5.41 -3.67 -0.37
CA GLN A 241 -4.97 -2.29 -0.58
C GLN A 241 -4.51 -1.57 0.70
N ASP A 242 -5.07 -1.93 1.85
CA ASP A 242 -4.72 -1.33 3.14
C ASP A 242 -3.39 -1.85 3.70
N GLU A 243 -3.12 -3.15 3.55
CA GLU A 243 -1.83 -3.76 3.89
C GLU A 243 -0.71 -3.22 2.99
N ILE A 244 -0.97 -3.12 1.68
CA ILE A 244 -0.03 -2.54 0.70
C ILE A 244 0.28 -1.08 1.05
N PHE A 245 -0.72 -0.30 1.44
CA PHE A 245 -0.51 1.06 1.93
C PHE A 245 0.39 1.09 3.17
N LYS A 246 0.03 0.35 4.22
CA LYS A 246 0.78 0.30 5.50
C LYS A 246 2.23 -0.16 5.28
N TRP A 247 2.44 -1.13 4.40
CA TRP A 247 3.76 -1.61 4.03
C TRP A 247 4.56 -0.57 3.24
N THR A 248 3.97 0.09 2.23
CA THR A 248 4.64 1.16 1.46
C THR A 248 5.08 2.32 2.35
N VAL A 249 4.29 2.68 3.36
CA VAL A 249 4.65 3.70 4.37
C VAL A 249 5.82 3.23 5.25
N ARG A 250 5.83 1.95 5.66
CA ARG A 250 6.97 1.35 6.38
C ARG A 250 8.25 1.32 5.53
N VAL A 251 8.15 1.12 4.20
CA VAL A 251 9.29 1.22 3.27
C VAL A 251 9.82 2.65 3.30
N ALA A 252 8.97 3.65 3.03
CA ALA A 252 9.37 5.07 2.96
C ALA A 252 10.03 5.61 4.25
N GLN A 253 9.71 5.04 5.41
CA GLN A 253 10.32 5.40 6.70
C GLN A 253 11.53 4.53 7.10
N HIS A 254 12.02 3.63 6.24
CA HIS A 254 13.08 2.68 6.56
C HIS A 254 12.77 1.80 7.81
N ARG A 255 11.53 1.27 7.86
CA ARG A 255 10.95 0.50 8.98
C ARG A 255 10.44 -0.90 8.60
N VAL A 256 10.85 -1.42 7.45
CA VAL A 256 10.60 -2.82 7.04
C VAL A 256 11.60 -3.82 7.63
N ALA A 257 12.81 -3.38 7.97
CA ALA A 257 13.87 -4.21 8.51
C ALA A 257 13.70 -4.57 10.00
N LYS A 258 14.11 -5.78 10.39
CA LYS A 258 14.18 -6.23 11.79
C LYS A 258 15.36 -5.52 12.49
N ARG A 259 15.08 -4.84 13.61
CA ARG A 259 16.06 -3.98 14.32
C ARG A 259 17.27 -4.71 14.93
N ASN A 260 17.25 -6.04 15.00
CA ASN A 260 18.35 -6.85 15.52
C ASN A 260 19.26 -7.41 14.41
N ILE A 261 19.03 -7.06 13.14
CA ILE A 261 19.91 -7.44 12.02
C ILE A 261 20.92 -6.30 11.76
N VAL A 262 22.20 -6.65 11.61
CA VAL A 262 23.31 -5.71 11.42
C VAL A 262 24.02 -6.01 10.09
N GLY A 263 24.32 -4.97 9.31
CA GLY A 263 24.88 -5.06 7.95
C GLY A 263 24.58 -3.79 7.15
N ASP A 264 24.69 -3.86 5.82
CA ASP A 264 24.23 -2.77 4.96
C ASP A 264 22.71 -2.60 5.05
N ARG A 265 22.25 -1.38 5.35
CA ARG A 265 20.83 -1.10 5.61
C ARG A 265 19.98 -1.28 4.36
N SER A 266 20.47 -0.87 3.19
CA SER A 266 19.72 -0.95 1.94
C SER A 266 19.48 -2.41 1.53
N ASP A 267 20.47 -3.26 1.73
CA ASP A 267 20.38 -4.69 1.44
C ASP A 267 19.50 -5.43 2.46
N ILE A 268 19.57 -5.10 3.76
CA ILE A 268 18.65 -5.64 4.77
C ILE A 268 17.20 -5.25 4.45
N GLU A 269 16.95 -4.01 4.06
CA GLU A 269 15.61 -3.52 3.73
C GLU A 269 15.06 -4.14 2.44
N VAL A 270 15.87 -4.26 1.38
CA VAL A 270 15.46 -4.96 0.15
C VAL A 270 15.18 -6.44 0.40
N ALA A 271 15.97 -7.12 1.24
CA ALA A 271 15.70 -8.50 1.63
C ALA A 271 14.37 -8.61 2.41
N ALA A 272 14.11 -7.73 3.37
CA ALA A 272 12.85 -7.70 4.11
C ALA A 272 11.63 -7.37 3.22
N MET A 273 11.81 -6.50 2.21
CA MET A 273 10.81 -6.22 1.20
C MET A 273 10.52 -7.45 0.33
N ALA A 274 11.55 -8.16 -0.11
CA ALA A 274 11.39 -9.41 -0.87
C ALA A 274 10.74 -10.53 -0.04
N GLU A 275 11.05 -10.65 1.26
CA GLU A 275 10.37 -11.58 2.18
C GLU A 275 8.86 -11.27 2.24
N TRP A 276 8.50 -9.98 2.31
CA TRP A 276 7.11 -9.54 2.32
C TRP A 276 6.41 -9.83 0.99
N ILE A 277 7.00 -9.44 -0.15
CA ILE A 277 6.45 -9.70 -1.50
C ILE A 277 6.24 -11.22 -1.69
N CYS A 278 7.25 -12.05 -1.40
CA CYS A 278 7.17 -13.49 -1.56
C CYS A 278 6.07 -14.12 -0.69
N SER A 279 5.84 -13.58 0.51
CA SER A 279 4.81 -14.08 1.45
C SER A 279 3.39 -13.58 1.12
N ASN A 280 3.29 -12.55 0.28
CA ASN A 280 2.05 -11.85 -0.07
C ASN A 280 1.79 -11.84 -1.57
N SER A 281 2.31 -12.83 -2.30
CA SER A 281 2.11 -12.98 -3.73
C SER A 281 1.93 -14.43 -4.15
N ARG A 282 1.42 -14.62 -5.37
CA ARG A 282 1.33 -15.91 -6.05
C ARG A 282 1.84 -15.78 -7.48
N LEU A 283 2.20 -16.92 -8.08
CA LEU A 283 2.52 -16.95 -9.49
C LEU A 283 1.27 -16.83 -10.38
N LEU A 284 1.49 -16.30 -11.58
CA LEU A 284 0.51 -16.26 -12.67
C LEU A 284 0.48 -17.60 -13.40
N ASP A 285 -0.71 -18.17 -13.51
CA ASP A 285 -0.98 -19.41 -14.23
C ASP A 285 -1.54 -19.09 -15.61
N LYS A 286 -0.66 -19.12 -16.63
CA LYS A 286 -0.98 -18.78 -18.03
C LYS A 286 -1.52 -19.97 -18.84
N GLY A 287 -1.93 -21.05 -18.18
CA GLY A 287 -2.41 -22.26 -18.86
C GLY A 287 -3.87 -22.17 -19.31
N GLU A 288 -4.15 -22.51 -20.57
CA GLU A 288 -5.51 -22.85 -21.01
C GLU A 288 -5.98 -24.16 -20.36
N LYS A 289 -6.87 -24.02 -19.40
CA LYS A 289 -7.53 -25.13 -18.71
C LYS A 289 -8.79 -25.53 -19.45
N VAL A 290 -8.90 -26.82 -19.72
CA VAL A 290 -10.18 -27.44 -20.10
C VAL A 290 -11.11 -27.31 -18.89
N ILE A 291 -12.32 -26.79 -19.12
CA ILE A 291 -13.32 -26.57 -18.06
C ILE A 291 -14.70 -27.00 -18.55
N ALA A 292 -15.56 -27.45 -17.62
CA ALA A 292 -16.94 -27.75 -17.92
C ALA A 292 -17.72 -26.48 -18.35
N TRP A 293 -18.63 -26.62 -19.31
CA TRP A 293 -19.36 -25.50 -19.90
C TRP A 293 -20.12 -24.67 -18.85
N HIS A 294 -20.72 -25.29 -17.82
CA HIS A 294 -21.40 -24.57 -16.74
C HIS A 294 -20.48 -23.62 -15.96
N PHE A 295 -19.18 -23.93 -15.89
CA PHE A 295 -18.18 -23.08 -15.23
C PHE A 295 -17.77 -21.93 -16.15
N LEU A 296 -17.56 -22.23 -17.45
CA LEU A 296 -17.32 -21.22 -18.47
C LEU A 296 -18.49 -20.21 -18.55
N ARG A 297 -19.74 -20.69 -18.63
CA ARG A 297 -20.97 -19.89 -18.60
C ARG A 297 -20.99 -18.94 -17.41
N ARG A 298 -20.65 -19.42 -16.20
CA ARG A 298 -20.59 -18.61 -14.98
C ARG A 298 -19.53 -17.50 -15.07
N ARG A 299 -18.35 -17.81 -15.60
CA ARG A 299 -17.24 -16.85 -15.77
C ARG A 299 -17.56 -15.79 -16.83
N LEU A 300 -18.05 -16.20 -17.99
CA LEU A 300 -18.46 -15.30 -19.07
C LEU A 300 -19.57 -14.34 -18.63
N ASN A 301 -20.60 -14.83 -17.94
CA ASN A 301 -21.65 -13.97 -17.38
C ASN A 301 -21.08 -12.95 -16.37
N ALA A 302 -20.14 -13.35 -15.51
CA ALA A 302 -19.47 -12.44 -14.57
C ALA A 302 -18.60 -11.38 -15.26
N MET A 303 -18.11 -11.64 -16.48
CA MET A 303 -17.36 -10.72 -17.33
C MET A 303 -18.25 -9.94 -18.33
N GLY A 304 -19.57 -9.92 -18.09
CA GLY A 304 -20.53 -9.13 -18.88
C GLY A 304 -20.83 -9.71 -20.27
N CYS A 305 -20.66 -11.01 -20.48
CA CYS A 305 -21.08 -11.68 -21.70
C CYS A 305 -22.51 -12.23 -21.59
N GLU A 306 -23.28 -12.04 -22.65
CA GLU A 306 -24.58 -12.67 -22.87
C GLU A 306 -24.38 -13.96 -23.70
N ILE A 307 -25.13 -15.02 -23.38
CA ILE A 307 -25.06 -16.32 -24.06
C ILE A 307 -26.46 -16.69 -24.55
N ILE A 308 -26.62 -16.80 -25.86
CA ILE A 308 -27.90 -17.01 -26.56
C ILE A 308 -27.83 -18.30 -27.39
N PRO A 309 -28.76 -19.26 -27.24
CA PRO A 309 -28.79 -20.47 -28.07
C PRO A 309 -29.00 -20.14 -29.55
N THR A 310 -28.25 -20.76 -30.44
CA THR A 310 -28.44 -20.62 -31.90
C THR A 310 -29.06 -21.89 -32.48
N GLY A 311 -30.38 -21.85 -32.70
CA GLY A 311 -31.14 -22.87 -33.43
C GLY A 311 -31.84 -23.94 -32.57
N ASN A 312 -32.82 -24.62 -33.18
CA ASN A 312 -33.82 -25.46 -32.51
C ASN A 312 -33.30 -26.74 -31.82
N ARG A 313 -32.01 -27.07 -31.92
CA ARG A 313 -31.39 -28.23 -31.27
C ARG A 313 -30.22 -27.88 -30.34
N GLY A 314 -29.96 -26.60 -30.09
CA GLY A 314 -29.01 -26.13 -29.08
C GLY A 314 -27.51 -26.38 -29.34
N GLY A 315 -27.12 -27.14 -30.38
CA GLY A 315 -25.73 -27.57 -30.64
C GLY A 315 -24.70 -26.47 -30.88
N ALA A 316 -25.11 -25.19 -30.93
CA ALA A 316 -24.22 -24.05 -30.86
C ALA A 316 -24.84 -22.92 -30.01
N GLN A 317 -23.98 -22.15 -29.37
CA GLN A 317 -24.33 -20.98 -28.57
C GLN A 317 -23.60 -19.75 -29.13
N ARG A 318 -24.30 -18.63 -29.25
CA ARG A 318 -23.69 -17.33 -29.53
C ARG A 318 -23.37 -16.64 -28.23
N ILE A 319 -22.13 -16.22 -28.08
CA ILE A 319 -21.63 -15.48 -26.92
C ILE A 319 -21.32 -14.07 -27.41
N SER A 320 -21.81 -13.04 -26.72
CA SER A 320 -21.58 -11.65 -27.10
C SER A 320 -21.41 -10.73 -25.90
N ARG A 321 -20.65 -9.65 -26.07
CA ARG A 321 -20.52 -8.57 -25.08
C ARG A 321 -20.36 -7.22 -25.78
N VAL A 322 -20.51 -6.13 -25.04
CA VAL A 322 -20.16 -4.79 -25.51
C VAL A 322 -18.87 -4.36 -24.82
N VAL A 323 -17.94 -3.80 -25.59
CA VAL A 323 -16.69 -3.20 -25.09
C VAL A 323 -16.52 -1.79 -25.64
N SER A 324 -15.90 -0.90 -24.88
CA SER A 324 -15.52 0.44 -25.33
C SER A 324 -14.16 0.36 -26.03
N VAL A 325 -14.13 0.67 -27.33
CA VAL A 325 -12.91 0.65 -28.15
C VAL A 325 -12.51 2.08 -28.51
N ARG A 326 -11.21 2.36 -28.53
CA ARG A 326 -10.67 3.66 -28.94
C ARG A 326 -10.54 3.68 -30.46
N ASP A 327 -11.57 4.20 -31.13
CA ASP A 327 -11.63 4.26 -32.58
C ASP A 327 -10.86 5.48 -33.11
N ARG A 328 -10.08 5.28 -34.19
CA ARG A 328 -9.31 6.32 -34.88
C ARG A 328 -9.91 6.54 -36.26
N ASN A 329 -10.62 7.63 -36.42
CA ASN A 329 -11.03 8.10 -37.75
C ASN A 329 -9.82 8.55 -38.58
N PHE A 330 -10.02 8.68 -39.89
CA PHE A 330 -8.99 8.96 -40.90
C PHE A 330 -8.16 10.24 -40.65
N LEU A 331 -8.67 11.17 -39.84
CA LEU A 331 -8.00 12.42 -39.44
C LEU A 331 -7.19 12.28 -38.13
N GLY A 332 -7.03 11.06 -37.60
CA GLY A 332 -6.24 10.79 -36.39
C GLY A 332 -6.94 11.11 -35.06
N VAL A 333 -8.18 11.61 -35.07
CA VAL A 333 -8.91 11.99 -33.87
C VAL A 333 -9.49 10.75 -33.19
N SER A 334 -8.93 10.36 -32.05
CA SER A 334 -9.40 9.23 -31.27
C SER A 334 -10.70 9.55 -30.52
N ARG A 335 -11.74 8.72 -30.70
CA ARG A 335 -12.98 8.76 -29.89
C ARG A 335 -13.23 7.38 -29.28
N MET A 336 -13.89 7.32 -28.12
CA MET A 336 -14.39 6.05 -27.61
C MET A 336 -15.72 5.72 -28.30
N ALA A 337 -15.83 4.48 -28.79
CA ALA A 337 -17.04 3.94 -29.40
C ALA A 337 -17.37 2.59 -28.77
N GLU A 338 -18.66 2.29 -28.58
CA GLU A 338 -19.10 0.98 -28.14
C GLU A 338 -19.11 0.00 -29.32
N LYS A 339 -18.38 -1.11 -29.18
CA LYS A 339 -18.35 -2.20 -30.16
C LYS A 339 -18.95 -3.45 -29.54
N ARG A 340 -19.95 -4.03 -30.21
CA ARG A 340 -20.47 -5.36 -29.88
C ARG A 340 -19.55 -6.41 -30.48
N LEU A 341 -19.00 -7.27 -29.64
CA LEU A 341 -18.22 -8.45 -30.02
C LEU A 341 -19.11 -9.68 -29.91
N SER A 342 -18.89 -10.67 -30.79
CA SER A 342 -19.62 -11.95 -30.71
C SER A 342 -18.87 -13.10 -31.37
N ILE A 343 -18.93 -14.27 -30.75
CA ILE A 343 -18.46 -15.55 -31.29
C ILE A 343 -19.60 -16.58 -31.23
N GLN A 344 -19.58 -17.57 -32.12
CA GLN A 344 -20.43 -18.74 -32.05
C GLN A 344 -19.57 -19.99 -31.83
N VAL A 345 -19.92 -20.80 -30.85
CA VAL A 345 -19.16 -21.99 -30.43
C VAL A 345 -20.09 -23.19 -30.23
N ALA A 346 -19.54 -24.40 -30.35
CA ALA A 346 -20.27 -25.64 -30.14
C ALA A 346 -20.77 -25.77 -28.68
N TYR A 347 -21.89 -26.48 -28.50
CA TYR A 347 -22.45 -26.76 -27.18
C TYR A 347 -23.02 -28.18 -27.11
N ASP A 348 -22.31 -29.03 -26.37
CA ASP A 348 -22.65 -30.45 -26.18
C ASP A 348 -23.27 -30.74 -24.79
N GLY A 349 -23.62 -29.68 -24.04
CA GLY A 349 -24.26 -29.74 -22.72
C GLY A 349 -23.46 -29.09 -21.61
N ASP A 350 -24.16 -28.51 -20.61
CA ASP A 350 -23.55 -27.75 -19.50
C ASP A 350 -22.49 -28.53 -18.70
N GLY A 351 -22.58 -29.87 -18.63
CA GLY A 351 -21.60 -30.74 -17.95
C GLY A 351 -20.42 -31.20 -18.82
N ARG A 352 -20.39 -30.86 -20.12
CA ARG A 352 -19.28 -31.24 -21.02
C ARG A 352 -18.13 -30.26 -20.93
N GLU A 353 -16.93 -30.78 -21.16
CA GLU A 353 -15.70 -29.99 -21.25
C GLU A 353 -15.66 -29.19 -22.55
N VAL A 354 -15.21 -27.94 -22.46
CA VAL A 354 -15.02 -27.04 -23.61
C VAL A 354 -13.58 -27.16 -24.09
N SER A 355 -13.38 -27.32 -25.40
CA SER A 355 -12.03 -27.54 -25.95
C SER A 355 -11.12 -26.33 -25.70
N ARG A 356 -9.81 -26.57 -25.57
CA ARG A 356 -8.82 -25.48 -25.45
C ARG A 356 -8.90 -24.48 -26.60
N ASN A 357 -9.14 -24.96 -27.82
CA ASN A 357 -9.22 -24.11 -29.01
C ASN A 357 -10.49 -23.24 -28.99
N ASP A 358 -11.62 -23.76 -28.51
CA ASP A 358 -12.84 -22.97 -28.32
C ASP A 358 -12.61 -21.93 -27.21
N ILE A 359 -12.02 -22.31 -26.08
CA ILE A 359 -11.70 -21.36 -24.99
C ILE A 359 -10.75 -20.26 -25.49
N ARG A 360 -9.71 -20.60 -26.25
CA ARG A 360 -8.79 -19.62 -26.88
C ARG A 360 -9.54 -18.66 -27.81
N SER A 361 -10.44 -19.20 -28.62
CA SER A 361 -11.22 -18.41 -29.58
C SER A 361 -12.20 -17.49 -28.85
N ILE A 362 -12.91 -18.00 -27.82
CA ILE A 362 -13.78 -17.20 -26.95
C ILE A 362 -12.99 -16.08 -26.26
N ARG A 363 -11.79 -16.40 -25.73
CA ARG A 363 -10.91 -15.41 -25.10
C ARG A 363 -10.55 -14.30 -26.09
N ARG A 364 -10.04 -14.65 -27.28
CA ARG A 364 -9.61 -13.68 -28.29
C ARG A 364 -10.76 -12.85 -28.88
N GLU A 365 -11.78 -13.49 -29.44
CA GLU A 365 -12.86 -12.79 -30.15
C GLU A 365 -13.74 -11.93 -29.22
N LEU A 366 -13.71 -12.17 -27.91
CA LEU A 366 -14.42 -11.37 -26.91
C LEU A 366 -13.50 -10.45 -26.10
N HIS A 367 -12.23 -10.27 -26.45
CA HIS A 367 -11.31 -9.40 -25.70
C HIS A 367 -11.28 -9.78 -24.20
N LEU A 368 -11.14 -11.09 -23.96
CA LEU A 368 -11.01 -11.75 -22.66
C LEU A 368 -9.67 -12.49 -22.60
N ASP A 369 -8.62 -11.86 -23.13
CA ASP A 369 -7.24 -12.34 -23.15
C ASP A 369 -6.24 -11.32 -22.57
N ASP A 370 -4.97 -11.72 -22.49
CA ASP A 370 -3.88 -10.95 -21.88
C ASP A 370 -3.72 -9.54 -22.52
N GLU A 371 -3.91 -9.42 -23.84
CA GLU A 371 -3.82 -8.14 -24.58
C GLU A 371 -4.91 -7.14 -24.16
N HIS A 372 -6.03 -7.63 -23.63
CA HIS A 372 -7.18 -6.84 -23.20
C HIS A 372 -7.37 -6.82 -21.67
N GLY A 373 -6.33 -7.19 -20.91
CA GLY A 373 -6.34 -7.13 -19.44
C GLY A 373 -7.15 -8.25 -18.76
N VAL A 374 -7.28 -9.42 -19.41
CA VAL A 374 -7.98 -10.60 -18.89
C VAL A 374 -7.15 -11.85 -19.14
N ASP A 375 -6.14 -12.07 -18.30
CA ASP A 375 -5.29 -13.26 -18.44
C ASP A 375 -6.04 -14.57 -18.12
N SER A 376 -5.35 -15.71 -18.29
CA SER A 376 -5.90 -17.02 -17.90
C SER A 376 -6.34 -17.01 -16.44
N ALA A 377 -5.60 -16.32 -15.57
CA ALA A 377 -5.96 -16.17 -14.18
C ALA A 377 -7.32 -15.45 -14.03
N ILE A 378 -7.52 -14.20 -14.44
CA ILE A 378 -8.81 -13.46 -14.37
C ILE A 378 -9.97 -14.29 -14.91
N PHE A 379 -9.78 -14.88 -16.09
CA PHE A 379 -10.80 -15.65 -16.78
C PHE A 379 -11.24 -16.91 -16.03
N TYR A 380 -10.31 -17.64 -15.40
CA TYR A 380 -10.62 -18.79 -14.53
C TYR A 380 -10.91 -18.39 -13.07
N GLY A 381 -10.57 -17.17 -12.65
CA GLY A 381 -10.80 -16.56 -11.34
C GLY A 381 -9.59 -16.46 -10.40
N THR A 382 -8.48 -15.99 -10.92
CA THR A 382 -7.36 -15.32 -10.23
C THR A 382 -7.13 -13.98 -10.96
N ASP A 383 -5.92 -13.45 -11.17
CA ASP A 383 -5.71 -12.02 -11.54
C ASP A 383 -4.39 -11.74 -12.33
N SER A 384 -4.37 -10.87 -13.38
CA SER A 384 -3.23 -10.09 -14.01
C SER A 384 -3.72 -8.81 -14.73
N THR A 385 -3.01 -7.67 -14.70
CA THR A 385 -3.63 -6.32 -14.93
C THR A 385 -2.72 -5.26 -15.65
N PRO A 386 -3.23 -4.42 -16.59
CA PRO A 386 -2.48 -3.29 -17.20
C PRO A 386 -2.17 -2.09 -16.27
N PRO A 387 -1.18 -1.21 -16.58
CA PRO A 387 -0.80 -0.06 -15.74
C PRO A 387 -1.94 0.94 -15.41
N ASP A 388 -2.72 1.38 -16.39
CA ASP A 388 -3.87 2.28 -16.14
C ASP A 388 -4.92 1.62 -15.24
N GLN A 389 -5.06 0.29 -15.36
CA GLN A 389 -5.95 -0.52 -14.53
C GLN A 389 -5.37 -0.75 -13.13
N PHE A 390 -4.03 -0.83 -12.96
CA PHE A 390 -3.39 -0.73 -11.65
C PHE A 390 -3.63 0.64 -10.99
N ILE A 391 -3.54 1.74 -11.73
CA ILE A 391 -3.85 3.08 -11.21
C ILE A 391 -5.32 3.15 -10.77
N ALA A 392 -6.25 2.61 -11.57
CA ALA A 392 -7.67 2.53 -11.23
C ALA A 392 -7.95 1.62 -10.02
N GLU A 393 -7.37 0.43 -9.96
CA GLU A 393 -7.51 -0.55 -8.88
C GLU A 393 -6.96 0.02 -7.57
N TYR A 394 -5.72 0.49 -7.56
CA TYR A 394 -5.01 0.98 -6.37
C TYR A 394 -5.27 2.46 -6.07
N ARG A 395 -6.20 3.13 -6.77
CA ARG A 395 -6.51 4.57 -6.62
C ARG A 395 -6.64 5.00 -5.15
N LYS A 396 -7.34 4.22 -4.32
CA LYS A 396 -7.54 4.52 -2.90
C LYS A 396 -6.23 4.50 -2.11
N THR A 397 -5.33 3.56 -2.39
CA THR A 397 -3.98 3.49 -1.81
C THR A 397 -3.12 4.66 -2.28
N LEU A 398 -3.15 4.96 -3.58
CA LEU A 398 -2.39 6.04 -4.19
C LEU A 398 -2.82 7.43 -3.66
N VAL A 399 -4.12 7.69 -3.48
CA VAL A 399 -4.64 8.91 -2.82
C VAL A 399 -4.12 9.05 -1.38
N ARG A 400 -4.04 7.94 -0.63
CA ARG A 400 -3.51 7.99 0.75
C ARG A 400 -2.01 8.28 0.77
N LEU A 401 -1.24 7.69 -0.15
CA LEU A 401 0.21 7.91 -0.28
C LEU A 401 0.58 9.34 -0.71
N ALA A 402 -0.38 10.13 -1.20
CA ALA A 402 -0.19 11.53 -1.56
C ALA A 402 -0.32 12.49 -0.35
N ARG A 403 -0.86 12.01 0.78
CA ARG A 403 -1.16 12.81 2.01
C ARG A 403 -0.13 12.63 3.12
N MET A 404 0.99 12.01 2.76
CA MET A 404 2.19 11.71 3.53
C MET A 404 3.38 12.09 2.67
#